data_AF-A0A535WTQ2-F1
#
_entry.id   AF-A0A535WTQ2-F1
#
_cell.length_a   1.000
_cell.length_b   1.000
_cell.length_c   1.000
_cell.angle_alpha   90.00
_cell.angle_beta   90.00
_cell.angle_gamma   90.00
#
_symmetry.space_group_name_H-M   'P 1'
#
loop_
_entity.id
_entity.type
_entity.pdbx_description
1 polymer ?
#
loop_
_entity_poly.entity_id
_entity_poly.type
_entity_poly.pdbx_seq_one_letter_code
_entity_poly.pdbx_strand_id
1 'polypeptide(L)'
;MLSTGLLPVLITTFLASAVEATEMVTIVVGVGATRGWRSTIIGAVSGFGVLAVIVVVLGAALSRIPIGPLRLIVGFLLLVFGLQWFRKGITRVAARGLAGMAGEDPHEAAEQWTGPGIDWTAW
;
A
#
# COMPACT_ATOMS: atom_id res chain seq x y z
N MET A 1 22.75 -22.45 13.99
CA MET A 1 22.73 -21.09 13.40
C MET A 1 21.52 -20.83 12.48
N LEU A 2 20.44 -21.62 12.55
CA LEU A 2 19.27 -21.52 11.66
C LEU A 2 18.06 -20.72 12.21
N SER A 3 18.14 -20.17 13.43
CA SER A 3 16.95 -19.59 14.09
C SER A 3 16.85 -18.06 14.03
N THR A 4 17.93 -17.34 13.72
CA THR A 4 17.99 -15.87 13.91
C THR A 4 17.23 -15.07 12.84
N GLY A 5 16.88 -15.70 11.70
CA GLY A 5 16.21 -15.02 10.58
C GLY A 5 14.72 -15.30 10.40
N LEU A 6 14.17 -16.32 11.08
CA LEU A 6 12.80 -16.78 10.79
C LEU A 6 11.75 -15.85 11.42
N LEU A 7 11.98 -15.42 12.66
CA LEU A 7 11.11 -14.47 13.37
C LEU A 7 10.94 -13.13 12.62
N PRO A 8 12.02 -12.43 12.20
CA PRO A 8 11.86 -11.17 11.47
C PRO A 8 11.20 -11.36 10.10
N VAL A 9 11.47 -12.46 9.39
CA VAL A 9 10.79 -12.78 8.12
C VAL A 9 9.29 -12.98 8.35
N LEU A 10 8.89 -13.75 9.36
CA LEU A 10 7.48 -13.94 9.69
C LEU A 10 6.78 -12.63 10.05
N ILE A 11 7.38 -11.83 10.95
CA ILE A 11 6.79 -10.55 11.37
C ILE A 11 6.63 -9.60 10.18
N THR A 12 7.68 -9.44 9.38
CA THR A 12 7.66 -8.50 8.24
C THR A 12 6.69 -8.94 7.14
N THR A 13 6.69 -10.23 6.78
CA THR A 13 5.75 -10.76 5.79
C THR A 13 4.30 -10.69 6.28
N PHE A 14 4.05 -11.01 7.56
CA PHE A 14 2.72 -10.89 8.16
C PHE A 14 2.21 -9.44 8.14
N LEU A 15 3.00 -8.50 8.67
CA LEU A 15 2.62 -7.08 8.70
C LEU A 15 2.39 -6.51 7.30
N ALA A 16 3.28 -6.81 6.35
CA ALA A 16 3.11 -6.39 4.97
C ALA A 16 1.82 -6.97 4.37
N SER A 17 1.58 -8.27 4.53
CA SER A 17 0.36 -8.90 4.00
C SER A 17 -0.93 -8.41 4.64
N ALA A 18 -0.89 -8.05 5.93
CA ALA A 18 -2.04 -7.51 6.64
C ALA A 18 -2.43 -6.13 6.08
N VAL A 19 -1.46 -5.25 5.81
CA VAL A 19 -1.71 -3.94 5.18
C VAL A 19 -2.34 -4.11 3.80
N GLU A 20 -1.74 -4.95 2.96
CA GLU A 20 -2.26 -5.23 1.61
C GLU A 20 -3.69 -5.79 1.65
N ALA A 21 -3.98 -6.71 2.58
CA ALA A 21 -5.33 -7.25 2.75
C ALA A 21 -6.34 -6.15 3.13
N THR A 22 -5.97 -5.24 4.04
CA THR A 22 -6.84 -4.12 4.41
C THR A 22 -7.06 -3.18 3.23
N GLU A 23 -6.04 -2.88 2.43
CA GLU A 23 -6.15 -2.02 1.25
C GLU A 23 -7.07 -2.63 0.20
N MET A 24 -6.93 -3.93 -0.07
CA MET A 24 -7.81 -4.62 -1.03
C MET A 24 -9.27 -4.60 -0.55
N VAL A 25 -9.52 -4.81 0.75
CA VAL A 25 -10.88 -4.70 1.33
C VAL A 25 -11.41 -3.29 1.17
N THR A 26 -10.62 -2.26 1.50
CA THR A 26 -11.03 -0.86 1.37
C THR A 26 -11.36 -0.49 -0.08
N ILE A 27 -10.56 -0.97 -1.05
CA ILE A 27 -10.83 -0.76 -2.48
C ILE A 27 -12.16 -1.43 -2.88
N VAL A 28 -12.36 -2.70 -2.52
CA VAL A 28 -13.58 -3.44 -2.87
C VAL A 28 -14.81 -2.79 -2.24
N VAL A 29 -14.74 -2.35 -0.98
CA VAL A 29 -15.83 -1.66 -0.31
C VAL A 29 -16.10 -0.29 -0.96
N GLY A 30 -15.06 0.50 -1.25
CA GLY A 30 -15.18 1.82 -1.86
C GLY A 30 -15.76 1.76 -3.28
N VAL A 31 -15.27 0.83 -4.11
CA VAL A 31 -15.79 0.61 -5.46
C VAL A 31 -17.18 -0.02 -5.41
N GLY A 32 -17.43 -0.94 -4.49
CA GLY A 32 -18.73 -1.58 -4.27
C GLY A 32 -19.82 -0.56 -3.94
N ALA A 33 -19.51 0.39 -3.07
CA ALA A 33 -20.41 1.47 -2.66
C ALA A 33 -20.71 2.47 -3.79
N THR A 34 -19.79 2.68 -4.73
CA THR A 34 -19.91 3.71 -5.78
C THR A 34 -20.34 3.18 -7.15
N ARG A 35 -19.97 1.94 -7.48
CA ARG A 35 -20.13 1.32 -8.81
C ARG A 35 -21.03 0.08 -8.81
N GLY A 36 -21.47 -0.37 -7.64
CA GLY A 36 -22.34 -1.53 -7.45
C GLY A 36 -21.60 -2.84 -7.15
N TRP A 37 -22.16 -3.62 -6.22
CA TRP A 37 -21.52 -4.81 -5.64
C TRP A 37 -21.30 -5.97 -6.61
N ARG A 38 -22.25 -6.21 -7.53
CA ARG A 38 -22.15 -7.32 -8.49
C ARG A 38 -20.92 -7.18 -9.39
N SER A 39 -20.77 -6.02 -10.03
CA SER A 39 -19.62 -5.73 -10.90
C SER A 39 -18.31 -5.75 -10.11
N THR A 40 -18.33 -5.18 -8.91
CA THR A 40 -17.13 -5.10 -8.06
C THR A 40 -16.61 -6.46 -7.62
N ILE A 41 -17.48 -7.37 -7.18
CA ILE A 41 -17.07 -8.73 -6.78
C ILE A 41 -16.52 -9.52 -7.98
N ILE A 42 -17.18 -9.42 -9.15
CA ILE A 42 -16.69 -10.05 -10.38
C ILE A 42 -15.30 -9.48 -10.73
N GLY A 43 -15.13 -8.17 -10.64
CA GLY A 43 -13.84 -7.50 -10.83
C GLY A 43 -12.76 -7.98 -9.84
N ALA A 44 -13.09 -8.09 -8.55
CA ALA A 44 -12.17 -8.54 -7.53
C ALA A 44 -11.73 -10.00 -7.75
N VAL A 45 -12.67 -10.90 -8.05
CA VAL A 45 -12.37 -12.32 -8.31
C VAL A 45 -11.57 -12.48 -9.60
N SER A 46 -11.96 -11.78 -10.67
CA SER A 46 -11.23 -11.83 -11.94
C SER A 46 -9.82 -11.26 -11.81
N GLY A 47 -9.64 -10.12 -11.12
CA GLY A 47 -8.34 -9.54 -10.80
C GLY A 47 -7.47 -10.49 -9.98
N PHE A 48 -8.02 -11.13 -8.95
CA PHE A 48 -7.33 -12.14 -8.16
C PHE A 48 -6.90 -13.34 -9.03
N GLY A 49 -7.77 -13.81 -9.93
CA GLY A 49 -7.45 -14.87 -10.87
C GLY A 49 -6.29 -14.51 -11.81
N VAL A 50 -6.30 -13.30 -12.37
CA VAL A 50 -5.21 -12.79 -13.21
C VAL A 50 -3.90 -12.69 -12.41
N LEU A 51 -3.95 -12.17 -11.18
CA LEU A 51 -2.80 -12.10 -10.29
C LEU A 51 -2.22 -13.50 -10.02
N ALA A 52 -3.08 -14.49 -9.72
CA ALA A 52 -2.64 -15.87 -9.47
C ALA A 52 -1.90 -16.46 -10.68
N VAL A 53 -2.41 -16.24 -11.90
CA VAL A 53 -1.74 -16.67 -13.13
C VAL A 53 -0.38 -16.00 -13.28
N ILE A 54 -0.30 -14.68 -13.06
CA ILE A 54 0.96 -13.93 -13.11
C ILE A 54 1.96 -14.50 -12.09
N VAL A 55 1.54 -14.75 -10.85
CA VAL A 55 2.39 -15.31 -9.79
C VAL A 55 2.94 -16.68 -10.18
N VAL A 56 2.11 -17.57 -10.74
CA VAL A 56 2.57 -18.90 -11.19
C VAL A 56 3.62 -18.77 -12.29
N VAL A 57 3.36 -17.94 -13.31
CA VAL A 57 4.25 -17.76 -14.45
C VAL A 57 5.57 -17.08 -14.04
N LEU A 58 5.49 -15.93 -13.36
CA LEU A 58 6.67 -15.17 -12.95
C LEU A 58 7.44 -15.89 -11.84
N GLY A 59 6.75 -16.57 -10.91
CA GLY A 59 7.38 -17.37 -9.87
C GLY A 59 8.25 -18.49 -10.46
N ALA A 60 7.75 -19.19 -11.48
CA ALA A 60 8.55 -20.16 -12.22
C ALA A 60 9.75 -19.51 -12.95
N ALA A 61 9.58 -18.33 -13.54
CA ALA A 61 10.68 -17.60 -14.19
C ALA A 61 11.77 -17.15 -13.19
N LEU A 62 11.36 -16.64 -12.02
CA LEU A 62 12.23 -16.18 -10.94
C LEU A 62 13.10 -17.31 -10.37
N SER A 63 12.64 -18.57 -10.43
CA SER A 63 13.44 -19.72 -10.02
C SER A 63 14.69 -19.96 -10.88
N ARG A 64 14.77 -19.34 -12.07
CA ARG A 64 15.87 -19.50 -13.02
C ARG A 64 16.92 -18.38 -12.93
N ILE A 65 16.69 -17.35 -12.12
CA ILE A 65 17.54 -16.14 -12.05
C ILE A 65 18.09 -16.00 -10.61
N PRO A 66 19.34 -15.52 -10.42
CA PRO A 66 19.84 -15.23 -9.08
C PRO A 66 18.99 -14.12 -8.40
N ILE A 67 18.25 -14.49 -7.37
CA ILE A 67 17.31 -13.61 -6.65
C ILE A 67 17.99 -12.58 -5.72
N GLY A 68 19.30 -12.70 -5.49
CA GLY A 68 20.04 -11.86 -4.54
C GLY A 68 19.96 -10.35 -4.87
N PRO A 69 20.39 -9.92 -6.07
CA PRO A 69 20.31 -8.52 -6.48
C PRO A 69 18.87 -8.00 -6.49
N LEU A 70 17.92 -8.80 -6.95
CA LEU A 70 16.51 -8.44 -6.99
C LEU A 70 15.96 -8.16 -5.58
N ARG A 71 16.31 -9.00 -4.59
CA ARG A 71 15.94 -8.78 -3.19
C ARG A 71 16.49 -7.48 -2.62
N LEU A 72 17.72 -7.10 -2.96
CA LEU A 72 18.30 -5.85 -2.50
C LEU A 72 17.59 -4.64 -3.11
N ILE A 73 17.33 -4.67 -4.42
CA ILE A 73 16.63 -3.57 -5.11
C ILE A 73 15.20 -3.43 -4.57
N VAL A 74 14.45 -4.53 -4.50
CA VAL A 74 13.08 -4.52 -3.99
C VAL A 74 13.05 -4.11 -2.51
N GLY A 75 13.96 -4.64 -1.69
CA GLY A 75 14.07 -4.26 -0.28
C GLY A 75 14.38 -2.78 -0.09
N PHE A 76 15.26 -2.21 -0.91
CA PHE A 76 15.56 -0.78 -0.90
C PHE A 76 14.34 0.06 -1.28
N LEU A 77 13.63 -0.31 -2.35
CA LEU A 77 12.40 0.38 -2.76
C LEU A 77 11.33 0.33 -1.65
N LEU A 78 11.07 -0.85 -1.09
CA LEU A 78 10.12 -1.03 0.00
C LEU A 78 10.50 -0.21 1.24
N LEU A 79 11.79 -0.12 1.56
CA LEU A 79 12.27 0.69 2.68
C LEU A 79 12.01 2.18 2.44
N VAL A 80 12.35 2.70 1.26
CA VAL A 80 12.17 4.13 0.94
C VAL A 80 10.68 4.49 0.89
N PHE A 81 9.86 3.71 0.21
CA PHE A 81 8.41 3.95 0.15
C PHE A 81 7.75 3.80 1.53
N GLY A 82 8.10 2.74 2.27
CA GLY A 82 7.61 2.52 3.63
C GLY A 82 7.97 3.68 4.56
N LEU A 83 9.17 4.26 4.42
CA LEU A 83 9.60 5.41 5.21
C LEU A 83 8.79 6.68 4.89
N GLN A 84 8.41 6.91 3.63
CA GLN A 84 7.53 8.03 3.26
C GLN A 84 6.15 7.90 3.90
N TRP A 85 5.61 6.68 3.91
CA TRP A 85 4.31 6.39 4.51
C TRP A 85 4.37 6.50 6.04
N PHE A 86 5.41 5.96 6.65
CA PHE A 86 5.68 6.08 8.08
C PHE A 86 5.80 7.54 8.51
N ARG A 87 6.53 8.36 7.73
CA ARG A 87 6.62 9.81 7.95
C ARG A 87 5.24 10.45 7.94
N LYS A 88 4.44 10.22 6.88
CA LYS A 88 3.07 10.75 6.78
C LYS A 88 2.17 10.26 7.92
N GLY A 89 2.38 9.03 8.39
CA GLY A 89 1.67 8.46 9.54
C GLY A 89 2.01 9.19 10.85
N ILE A 90 3.30 9.32 11.16
CA ILE A 90 3.76 10.01 12.37
C ILE A 90 3.35 11.47 12.36
N THR A 91 3.53 12.19 11.25
CA THR A 91 3.15 13.61 11.19
C THR A 91 1.66 13.78 11.45
N ARG A 92 0.79 12.90 10.93
CA ARG A 92 -0.64 12.91 11.21
C ARG A 92 -0.95 12.63 12.69
N VAL A 93 -0.30 11.63 13.29
CA VAL A 93 -0.49 11.30 14.71
C VAL A 93 0.06 12.40 15.62
N ALA A 94 1.19 13.02 15.27
CA ALA A 94 1.77 14.12 16.02
C ALA A 94 0.90 15.38 15.95
N ALA A 95 0.29 15.66 14.80
CA ALA A 95 -0.59 16.81 14.62
C ALA A 95 -1.99 16.61 15.21
N ARG A 96 -2.56 15.40 15.13
CA ARG A 96 -3.99 15.13 15.42
C ARG A 96 -4.22 14.12 16.55
N GLY A 97 -3.17 13.64 17.19
CA GLY A 97 -3.23 12.53 18.15
C GLY A 97 -3.61 11.20 17.49
N LEU A 98 -3.79 10.15 18.30
CA LEU A 98 -4.19 8.81 17.85
C LEU A 98 -5.63 8.75 17.29
N ALA A 99 -6.45 9.78 17.49
CA ALA A 99 -7.86 9.81 17.11
C ALA A 99 -8.10 10.17 15.63
N GLY A 100 -7.12 10.80 14.95
CA GLY A 100 -6.95 10.86 13.48
C GLY A 100 -8.03 11.48 12.59
N MET A 101 -9.31 11.50 12.98
CA MET A 101 -10.47 11.90 12.15
C MET A 101 -11.53 12.71 12.91
N ALA A 102 -11.16 13.40 13.99
CA ALA A 102 -12.07 14.36 14.60
C ALA A 102 -11.98 15.69 13.83
N GLY A 103 -12.90 15.87 12.88
CA GLY A 103 -13.31 17.17 12.31
C GLY A 103 -12.31 17.84 11.38
N GLU A 104 -12.43 17.58 10.08
CA GLU A 104 -12.10 18.62 9.09
C GLU A 104 -13.40 19.05 8.45
N ASP A 105 -13.74 20.32 8.57
CA ASP A 105 -14.74 20.92 7.70
C ASP A 105 -14.19 20.88 6.26
N PRO A 106 -14.93 20.35 5.27
CA PRO A 106 -14.46 20.20 3.88
C PRO A 106 -14.00 21.51 3.20
N HIS A 107 -14.20 22.65 3.85
CA HIS A 107 -13.88 23.98 3.36
C HIS A 107 -12.51 24.51 3.79
N GLU A 108 -11.87 23.99 4.84
CA GLU A 108 -10.52 24.44 5.27
C GLU A 108 -9.39 23.74 4.52
N ALA A 109 -9.59 22.51 4.06
CA ALA A 109 -8.56 21.72 3.34
C ALA A 109 -8.31 22.17 1.89
N ALA A 110 -9.15 23.06 1.37
CA ALA A 110 -9.01 23.62 0.02
C ALA A 110 -8.41 25.03 0.10
N GLU A 111 -7.22 25.16 0.71
CA GLU A 111 -6.40 26.36 0.51
C GLU A 111 -5.94 26.36 -0.96
N GLN A 112 -6.84 26.87 -1.80
CA GLN A 112 -6.72 26.82 -3.24
C GLN A 112 -5.63 27.79 -3.64
N TRP A 113 -4.48 27.23 -4.04
CA TRP A 113 -3.32 27.98 -4.49
C TRP A 113 -3.72 29.09 -5.49
N THR A 114 -3.51 30.35 -5.09
CA THR A 114 -3.91 31.56 -5.85
C THR A 114 -2.74 32.23 -6.58
N GLY A 115 -1.55 31.60 -6.58
CA GLY A 115 -0.38 32.11 -7.28
C GLY A 115 -0.47 31.94 -8.81
N PRO A 116 0.37 32.62 -9.61
CA PRO A 116 0.61 32.26 -11.00
C PRO A 116 1.70 31.18 -11.08
N GLY A 117 1.46 30.03 -11.73
CA GLY A 117 2.39 28.89 -11.75
C GLY A 117 1.76 27.48 -11.66
N ILE A 118 2.53 26.50 -11.19
CA ILE A 118 2.07 25.15 -10.82
C ILE A 118 2.37 25.02 -9.33
N ASP A 119 1.42 24.51 -8.55
CA ASP A 119 1.63 24.28 -7.12
C ASP A 119 2.52 23.05 -6.91
N TRP A 120 3.82 23.30 -6.78
CA TRP A 120 4.84 22.31 -6.42
C TRP A 120 4.87 22.04 -4.91
N THR A 121 3.79 22.27 -4.16
CA THR A 121 3.72 21.95 -2.73
C THR A 121 2.50 21.13 -2.35
N ALA A 122 1.58 20.91 -3.30
CA ALA A 122 0.43 20.03 -3.17
C ALA A 122 0.87 18.54 -3.23
N TRP A 123 1.42 18.00 -2.14
CA TRP A 123 1.73 16.56 -2.00
C TRP A 123 1.70 16.02 -0.57
#